data_AF-A0A3S1VHT6-F1
#
_entry.id   AF-A0A3S1VHT6-F1
#
_cell.length_a   1.000
_cell.length_b   1.000
_cell.length_c   1.000
_cell.angle_alpha   90.00
_cell.angle_beta   90.00
_cell.angle_gamma   90.00
#
_symmetry.space_group_name_H-M   'P 1'
#
loop_
_entity.id
_entity.type
_entity.pdbx_description
1 polymer ?
#
loop_
_entity_poly.entity_id
_entity_poly.type
_entity_poly.pdbx_seq_one_letter_code
_entity_poly.pdbx_strand_id
1 'polypeptide(L)' 'LAFQLADDLLDLTADASQMGKATGKDAAAGKGTLVALHGANWARGQLHGLVEQAHALLEPYGDDAQLLKEAATFVAARNS' A
#
# COMPACT_ATOMS: atom_id res chain seq x y z
N LEU A 1 6.41 -7.42 -0.93
CA LEU A 1 6.42 -6.10 -0.26
C LEU A 1 5.15 -5.30 -0.55
N ALA A 2 4.79 -5.04 -1.81
CA ALA A 2 3.63 -4.21 -2.16
C ALA A 2 2.31 -4.61 -1.47
N PHE A 3 1.99 -5.90 -1.41
CA PHE A 3 0.77 -6.39 -0.76
C PHE A 3 0.67 -5.97 0.72
N GLN A 4 1.70 -6.27 1.52
CA GLN A 4 1.71 -5.92 2.95
C GLN A 4 1.70 -4.40 3.16
N LEU A 5 2.41 -3.66 2.31
CA LEU A 5 2.46 -2.21 2.43
C LEU A 5 1.11 -1.55 2.09
N ALA A 6 0.37 -2.11 1.14
CA ALA A 6 -1.00 -1.68 0.83
C ALA A 6 -1.97 -2.05 1.97
N ASP A 7 -1.83 -3.23 2.57
CA ASP A 7 -2.61 -3.68 3.72
C ASP A 7 -2.41 -2.77 4.94
N ASP A 8 -1.15 -2.50 5.29
CA ASP A 8 -0.79 -1.59 6.39
C ASP A 8 -1.30 -0.15 6.16
N LEU A 9 -1.38 0.29 4.90
CA LEU A 9 -1.93 1.59 4.52
C LEU A 9 -3.45 1.64 4.64
N LEU A 10 -4.14 0.55 4.26
CA LEU A 10 -5.58 0.43 4.46
C LEU A 10 -5.92 0.47 5.95
N ASP A 11 -5.22 -0.31 6.78
CA ASP A 11 -5.37 -0.32 8.24
C ASP A 11 -5.23 1.10 8.82
N LEU A 12 -4.12 1.80 8.49
CA LEU A 12 -3.85 3.14 9.02
C LEU A 12 -4.93 4.16 8.62
N THR A 13 -5.42 4.10 7.39
CA THR A 13 -6.41 5.07 6.89
C THR A 13 -7.83 4.76 7.38
N ALA A 14 -8.17 3.48 7.56
CA ALA A 14 -9.41 3.05 8.20
C ALA A 14 -9.44 3.49 9.66
N ASP A 15 -8.38 3.24 10.42
CA ASP A 15 -8.24 3.64 11.82
C ASP A 15 -8.34 5.17 12.00
N ALA A 16 -7.69 5.95 11.14
CA ALA A 16 -7.78 7.41 11.18
C ALA A 16 -9.22 7.92 10.98
N SER A 17 -10.00 7.28 10.09
CA SER A 17 -11.40 7.64 9.86
C SER A 17 -12.30 7.27 11.04
N GLN A 18 -12.00 6.16 11.73
CA GLN A 18 -12.74 5.69 12.90
C GLN A 18 -12.37 6.48 14.17
N MET A 19 -11.09 6.82 14.37
CA MET A 19 -10.61 7.68 15.47
C MET A 19 -11.11 9.12 15.38
N GLY A 20 -11.45 9.62 14.19
CA GLY A 20 -12.16 10.90 14.04
C GLY A 20 -13.49 10.96 14.81
N LYS A 21 -14.06 9.81 15.19
CA LYS A 21 -15.24 9.69 16.08
C LYS A 21 -14.89 9.22 17.50
N ALA A 22 -13.76 8.52 17.69
CA ALA A 22 -13.31 8.00 18.97
C ALA A 22 -12.01 8.69 19.40
N THR A 23 -12.12 9.66 20.30
CA THR A 23 -11.04 10.48 20.87
C THR A 23 -9.76 9.69 21.22
N GLY A 24 -8.74 9.81 20.38
CA GLY A 24 -7.37 10.24 20.70
C GLY A 24 -6.55 9.56 21.80
N LYS A 25 -6.87 8.36 22.29
CA LYS A 25 -6.15 7.80 23.46
C LYS A 25 -5.36 6.51 23.30
N ASP A 26 -5.42 5.80 22.17
CA ASP A 26 -4.72 4.49 22.04
C ASP A 26 -3.84 4.32 20.78
N ALA A 27 -3.41 5.41 20.12
CA ALA A 27 -2.55 5.31 18.93
C ALA A 27 -1.13 4.75 19.20
N ALA A 28 -0.78 4.45 20.46
CA ALA A 28 0.53 3.95 20.86
C ALA A 28 0.64 2.42 20.93
N ALA A 29 -0.44 1.67 20.71
CA ALA A 29 -0.43 0.22 20.81
C ALA A 29 -0.13 -0.48 19.47
N GLY A 30 1.16 -0.54 19.10
CA GLY A 30 1.76 -1.84 18.81
C GLY A 30 1.76 -2.43 17.39
N LYS A 31 1.56 -1.68 16.31
CA LYS A 31 1.92 -2.19 14.96
C LYS A 31 3.16 -1.46 14.42
N GLY A 32 4.33 -2.07 14.61
CA GLY A 32 5.61 -1.60 14.04
C GLY A 32 5.69 -1.80 12.53
N THR A 33 4.69 -1.32 11.78
CA THR A 33 4.66 -1.39 10.33
C THR A 33 5.42 -0.21 9.73
N LEU A 34 5.95 -0.39 8.52
CA LEU A 34 6.66 0.68 7.82
C LEU A 34 5.74 1.89 7.56
N VAL A 35 4.45 1.65 7.33
CA VAL A 35 3.46 2.71 7.14
C VAL A 35 3.21 3.48 8.43
N ALA A 36 3.13 2.82 9.59
CA ALA A 36 2.99 3.52 10.87
C ALA A 36 4.21 4.41 11.18
N LEU A 37 5.41 3.99 10.78
CA LEU A 37 6.64 4.76 10.98
C LEU A 37 6.78 5.96 10.03
N HIS A 38 6.47 5.78 8.75
CA HIS A 38 6.74 6.78 7.70
C HIS A 38 5.51 7.54 7.20
N GLY A 39 4.32 7.07 7.54
CA GLY A 39 3.04 7.67 7.17
C GLY A 39 2.52 7.29 5.78
N ALA A 40 1.26 7.66 5.54
CA ALA A 40 0.50 7.27 4.35
C ALA A 40 1.10 7.76 3.02
N ASN A 41 1.61 8.99 2.98
CA ASN A 41 2.18 9.55 1.75
C ASN A 41 3.45 8.83 1.33
N TRP A 42 4.30 8.46 2.28
CA TRP A 42 5.50 7.66 2.00
C TRP A 42 5.11 6.29 1.45
N ALA A 43 4.14 5.62 2.08
CA ALA A 43 3.67 4.31 1.64
C ALA A 43 3.11 4.33 0.20
N ARG A 44 2.32 5.36 -0.15
CA ARG A 44 1.83 5.57 -1.53
C ARG A 44 2.97 5.73 -2.53
N GLY A 45 4.01 6.48 -2.17
CA GLY A 45 5.19 6.64 -3.02
C GLY A 45 5.95 5.33 -3.23
N GLN A 46 6.11 4.53 -2.18
CA GLN A 46 6.73 3.20 -2.28
C GLN A 46 5.87 2.23 -3.13
N LEU A 47 4.55 2.24 -2.95
CA LEU A 47 3.64 1.42 -3.76
C LEU A 47 3.73 1.77 -5.25
N HIS A 48 3.76 3.06 -5.58
CA HIS A 48 3.98 3.52 -6.95
C HIS A 48 5.32 3.01 -7.50
N GLY A 49 6.42 3.18 -6.75
CA GLY A 49 7.73 2.69 -7.18
C GLY A 49 7.79 1.17 -7.37
N LEU A 50 7.06 0.41 -6.56
CA LEU A 50 6.97 -1.05 -6.70
C LEU A 50 6.16 -1.48 -7.94
N VAL A 51 5.13 -0.72 -8.33
CA VAL A 51 4.40 -0.95 -9.59
C VAL A 51 5.31 -0.70 -10.79
N GLU A 52 6.02 0.43 -10.81
CA GLU A 52 6.97 0.74 -11.89
C GLU A 52 8.05 -0.33 -12.03
N GLN A 53 8.60 -0.82 -10.91
CA GLN A 53 9.57 -1.93 -10.92
C GLN A 53 8.96 -3.22 -11.47
N ALA A 54 7.73 -3.57 -11.08
CA ALA A 54 7.05 -4.75 -11.59
C ALA A 54 6.80 -4.64 -13.10
N HIS A 55 6.38 -3.47 -13.59
CA HIS A 55 6.18 -3.22 -15.02
C HIS A 55 7.49 -3.35 -15.79
N ALA A 56 8.56 -2.73 -15.31
CA ALA A 56 9.89 -2.80 -15.92
C ALA A 56 10.43 -4.24 -16.00
N LEU A 57 10.22 -5.05 -14.97
CA LEU A 57 10.60 -6.47 -14.98
C LEU A 57 9.78 -7.30 -15.98
N LEU A 58 8.57 -6.85 -16.29
CA LEU A 58 7.65 -7.53 -17.19
C LEU A 58 7.74 -7.05 -18.64
N GLU A 59 8.48 -5.96 -18.93
CA GLU A 59 8.68 -5.43 -20.29
C GLU A 59 9.13 -6.49 -21.32
N PRO A 60 10.09 -7.40 -21.02
CA PRO A 60 10.55 -8.39 -22.01
C PRO A 60 9.46 -9.36 -22.49
N TYR A 61 8.36 -9.48 -21.76
CA TYR A 61 7.24 -10.37 -22.08
C TYR A 61 6.15 -9.69 -22.90
N GLY A 62 6.25 -8.37 -23.13
CA GLY A 62 5.28 -7.61 -23.93
C GLY A 62 3.84 -7.81 -23.46
N ASP A 63 2.95 -8.08 -24.43
CA ASP A 63 1.50 -8.21 -24.20
C ASP A 63 1.14 -9.43 -23.34
N ASP A 64 1.97 -10.48 -23.32
CA ASP A 64 1.70 -11.69 -22.53
C ASP A 64 1.72 -11.42 -21.02
N ALA A 65 2.43 -10.38 -20.59
CA ALA A 65 2.50 -9.98 -19.19
C ALA A 65 1.44 -8.95 -18.76
N GLN A 66 0.50 -8.59 -19.64
CA GLN A 66 -0.49 -7.55 -19.35
C GLN A 66 -1.28 -7.84 -18.07
N LEU A 67 -1.73 -9.08 -17.87
CA LEU A 67 -2.46 -9.48 -16.66
C LEU A 67 -1.61 -9.33 -15.38
N LEU A 68 -0.31 -9.59 -15.46
CA LEU A 68 0.60 -9.45 -14.32
C LEU A 68 0.87 -7.97 -14.01
N LYS A 69 1.01 -7.13 -15.03
CA LYS A 69 1.12 -5.67 -14.89
C LYS A 69 -0.13 -5.08 -14.22
N GLU A 70 -1.31 -5.52 -14.65
CA GLU A 70 -2.59 -5.14 -14.05
C GLU A 70 -2.72 -5.62 -12.61
N ALA A 71 -2.31 -6.86 -12.31
CA ALA A 71 -2.31 -7.39 -10.96
C ALA A 71 -1.40 -6.56 -10.02
N ALA A 72 -0.22 -6.14 -10.47
CA ALA A 72 0.66 -5.27 -9.69
C ALA A 72 0.01 -3.93 -9.36
N THR A 73 -0.60 -3.29 -10.36
CA THR A 73 -1.36 -2.04 -10.19
C THR A 73 -2.54 -2.22 -9.24
N PHE A 74 -3.29 -3.32 -9.38
CA PHE A 74 -4.42 -3.63 -8.53
C PHE A 74 -4.01 -3.83 -7.07
N VAL A 75 -2.92 -4.54 -6.81
CA VAL A 75 -2.40 -4.72 -5.45
C VAL A 75 -2.05 -3.37 -4.80
N ALA A 76 -1.46 -2.44 -5.55
CA ALA A 76 -1.07 -1.14 -5.04
C ALA A 76 -2.25 -0.16 -4.84
N ALA A 77 -3.31 -0.29 -5.62
CA ALA A 77 -4.46 0.63 -5.63
C ALA A 77 -5.71 0.08 -4.92
N ARG A 78 -5.61 -1.07 -4.25
CA ARG A 78 -6.74 -1.68 -3.54
C ARG A 78 -7.33 -0.74 -2.49
N ASN A 79 -8.65 -0.76 -2.36
CA ASN A 79 -9.41 0.04 -1.41
C ASN A 79 -10.16 -0.81 -0.36
N SER A 80 -10.00 -2.14 -0.41
CA SER A 80 -10.66 -3.13 0.46
C SER A 80 -9.89 -4.44 0.46
#